data_AF-A0A388T6Y8-F1
#
_entry.id   AF-A0A388T6Y8-F1
#
_cell.length_a   1.000
_cell.length_b   1.000
_cell.length_c   1.000
_cell.angle_alpha   90.00
_cell.angle_beta   90.00
_cell.angle_gamma   90.00
#
_symmetry.space_group_name_H-M   'P 1'
#
loop_
_entity.id
_entity.type
_entity.pdbx_description
1 polymer ?
#
loop_
_entity_poly.entity_id
_entity_poly.type
_entity_poly.pdbx_seq_one_letter_code
_entity_poly.pdbx_strand_id
1 'polypeptide(L)' 'MVDSSLIRVLDGNLVKLFAWYDNEFGYSARLVELTEFLAERGI' A
#
# COMPACT_ATOMS: atom_id res chain seq x y z
N MET A 1 3.28 3.38 4.01
CA MET A 1 3.38 4.16 5.25
C MET A 1 2.41 5.32 5.18
N VAL A 2 1.45 5.43 6.10
CA VAL A 2 0.50 6.56 6.14
C VAL A 2 1.17 7.75 6.83
N ASP A 3 1.06 8.94 6.24
CA ASP A 3 1.56 10.18 6.83
C ASP A 3 0.41 10.93 7.50
N SER A 4 0.34 10.83 8.83
CA SER A 4 -0.73 11.45 9.62
C SER A 4 -0.68 12.97 9.63
N SER A 5 0.49 13.57 9.40
CA SER A 5 0.64 15.03 9.40
C SER A 5 -0.09 15.70 8.22
N LEU A 6 -0.29 14.94 7.14
CA LEU A 6 -0.97 15.38 5.92
C LEU A 6 -2.46 14.98 5.87
N ILE A 7 -2.97 14.28 6.89
CA ILE A 7 -4.39 13.90 6.95
C ILE A 7 -5.25 15.13 7.22
N ARG A 8 -6.35 15.26 6.48
CA ARG A 8 -7.37 16.32 6.66
C ARG A 8 -8.77 15.73 6.56
N VAL A 9 -9.66 16.19 7.43
CA VAL A 9 -11.10 15.95 7.34
C VAL A 9 -11.76 17.26 6.88
N LEU A 10 -12.55 17.18 5.83
CA LEU A 10 -13.28 18.27 5.18
C LEU A 10 -14.77 18.02 5.37
N ASP A 11 -15.52 19.08 5.66
CA ASP A 11 -16.99 19.09 5.74
C ASP A 11 -17.61 17.94 6.57
N GLY A 12 -16.88 17.47 7.58
CA GLY A 12 -17.32 16.46 8.54
C GLY A 12 -17.32 15.01 8.05
N ASN A 13 -17.21 14.75 6.74
CA ASN A 13 -17.29 13.38 6.19
C ASN A 13 -16.35 13.07 5.01
N LEU A 14 -15.56 14.01 4.52
CA LEU A 14 -14.59 13.76 3.44
C LEU A 14 -13.16 13.75 3.99
N VAL A 15 -12.45 12.64 3.81
CA VAL A 15 -11.06 12.51 4.30
C VAL A 15 -10.08 12.52 3.14
N LYS A 16 -9.08 13.41 3.24
CA LYS A 16 -7.89 13.40 2.39
C LYS A 16 -6.72 12.83 3.18
N LEU A 17 -6.14 11.74 2.70
CA LEU A 17 -5.00 11.07 3.31
C LEU A 17 -3.88 10.88 2.30
N PHE A 18 -2.64 10.83 2.78
CA PHE A 18 -1.46 10.58 1.99
C PHE A 18 -0.72 9.37 2.56
N ALA A 19 -0.25 8.52 1.65
CA ALA A 19 0.56 7.37 2.00
C ALA A 19 1.74 7.29 1.03
N TRP A 20 2.91 7.05 1.61
CA TRP A 20 4.15 6.84 0.89
C TRP A 20 4.43 5.35 0.77
N TYR A 21 4.98 4.96 -0.38
CA TYR A 21 5.57 3.66 -0.57
C TYR A 21 6.81 3.82 -1.44
N ASP A 22 7.77 2.93 -1.20
CA ASP A 22 8.93 2.79 -2.09
C ASP A 22 8.47 2.08 -3.35
N ASN A 23 8.63 2.73 -4.50
CA ASN A 23 8.10 2.23 -5.77
C ASN A 23 8.89 1.05 -6.32
N GLU A 24 10.16 0.89 -5.95
CA GLU A 24 11.01 -0.20 -6.40
C GLU A 24 10.91 -1.36 -5.40
N PHE A 25 11.35 -1.13 -4.16
CA PHE A 25 11.42 -2.19 -3.16
C PHE A 25 10.02 -2.66 -2.74
N GLY A 26 9.09 -1.73 -2.55
CA GLY A 26 7.73 -2.06 -2.13
C GLY A 26 6.99 -2.89 -3.18
N TYR A 27 7.14 -2.52 -4.46
CA TYR A 27 6.57 -3.27 -5.57
C TYR A 27 7.20 -4.66 -5.70
N SER A 28 8.54 -4.74 -5.71
CA SER A 28 9.26 -6.01 -5.82
C SER A 28 8.91 -6.96 -4.68
N ALA A 29 8.81 -6.47 -3.44
CA ALA A 29 8.42 -7.29 -2.30
C ALA A 29 7.02 -7.90 -2.46
N ARG A 30 6.02 -7.11 -2.93
CA ARG A 30 4.67 -7.64 -3.19
C ARG A 30 4.65 -8.66 -4.34
N LEU A 31 5.49 -8.48 -5.36
CA LEU A 31 5.58 -9.40 -6.48
C LEU A 31 6.15 -10.77 -6.06
N VAL A 32 7.15 -10.77 -5.18
CA VAL A 32 7.71 -12.00 -4.60
C VAL A 32 6.64 -12.73 -3.80
N GLU A 33 5.97 -12.04 -2.87
CA GLU A 33 4.87 -12.65 -2.07
C GLU A 33 3.76 -13.23 -2.95
N LEU A 34 3.39 -12.52 -4.04
CA LEU A 34 2.40 -13.02 -5.00
C LEU A 34 2.90 -14.29 -5.70
N THR A 35 4.17 -14.34 -6.08
CA THR A 35 4.77 -15.51 -6.76
C THR A 35 4.79 -16.72 -5.82
N GLU A 36 5.17 -16.53 -4.56
CA GLU A 36 5.12 -17.56 -3.53
C GLU A 36 3.69 -18.07 -3.31
N PHE A 37 2.72 -17.16 -3.21
CA PHE A 37 1.30 -17.48 -3.06
C PHE A 37 0.74 -18.32 -4.23
N LEU A 38 1.20 -18.07 -5.46
CA LEU A 38 0.83 -18.84 -6.65
C LEU A 38 1.49 -20.22 -6.66
N ALA A 39 2.77 -20.29 -6.32
CA ALA A 39 3.50 -21.56 -6.21
C ALA A 39 2.85 -22.50 -5.17
N GLU A 40 2.39 -21.97 -4.03
CA GLU A 40 1.62 -22.72 -3.03
C GLU A 40 0.29 -23.28 -3.57
N ARG A 41 -0.28 -22.65 -4.60
CA ARG A 41 -1.53 -23.07 -5.27
C ARG A 41 -1.29 -23.99 -6.46
N GLY A 42 -0.04 -24.34 -6.74
CA GLY A 42 0.31 -25.27 -7.82
C GLY A 42 0.19 -24.65 -9.21
N ILE A 43 0.34 -23.32 -9.33
CA ILE A 43 0.48 -22.59 -10.60
C ILE A 43 1.92 -22.12 -10.75
#